data_AF-A0A431JYN2-F1
#
_entry.id   AF-A0A431JYN2-F1
#
_cell.length_a   1.000
_cell.length_b   1.000
_cell.length_c   1.000
_cell.angle_alpha   90.00
_cell.angle_beta   90.00
_cell.angle_gamma   90.00
#
_symmetry.space_group_name_H-M   'P 1'
#
loop_
_entity.id
_entity.type
_entity.pdbx_description
1 polymer ?
#
loop_
_entity_poly.entity_id
_entity_poly.type
_entity_poly.pdbx_seq_one_letter_code
_entity_poly.pdbx_strand_id
1 'polypeptide(L)' 'AAFVWLNAHAAGHGYTLSFPRNNPEGYLYEPWHWCFERDRLLAEAD' A
#
# COMPACT_ATOMS: atom_id res chain seq x y z
N ALA A 1 -10.21 -12.73 -0.78
CA ALA A 1 -9.18 -13.26 0.13
C ALA A 1 -7.86 -12.49 0.03
N ALA A 2 -7.24 -12.35 -1.16
CA ALA A 2 -5.96 -11.64 -1.31
C ALA A 2 -5.96 -10.16 -0.87
N PHE A 3 -6.98 -9.38 -1.25
CA PHE A 3 -7.04 -7.95 -0.91
C PHE A 3 -7.08 -7.68 0.61
N VAL A 4 -7.84 -8.48 1.36
CA VAL A 4 -7.92 -8.37 2.83
C VAL A 4 -6.56 -8.67 3.45
N TRP A 5 -5.87 -9.70 2.95
CA TRP A 5 -4.52 -10.02 3.41
C TRP A 5 -3.55 -8.86 3.13
N LEU A 6 -3.58 -8.29 1.92
CA LEU A 6 -2.71 -7.16 1.57
C LEU A 6 -2.96 -5.93 2.46
N ASN A 7 -4.21 -5.58 2.76
CA ASN A 7 -4.51 -4.47 3.67
C ASN A 7 -3.91 -4.65 5.07
N ALA A 8 -3.78 -5.90 5.54
CA ALA A 8 -3.25 -6.20 6.86
C ALA A 8 -1.72 -6.35 6.91
N HIS A 9 -1.06 -6.70 5.79
CA HIS A 9 0.36 -7.09 5.80
C HIS A 9 1.26 -6.26 4.87
N ALA A 10 0.71 -5.53 3.90
CA ALA A 10 1.51 -4.86 2.87
C ALA A 10 2.57 -3.91 3.44
N ALA A 11 2.24 -3.13 4.47
CA ALA A 11 3.14 -2.16 5.08
C ALA A 11 4.44 -2.80 5.58
N GLY A 12 4.35 -3.91 6.33
CA GLY A 12 5.52 -4.65 6.84
C GLY A 12 6.35 -5.36 5.75
N HIS A 13 5.84 -5.39 4.51
CA HIS A 13 6.59 -5.85 3.34
C HIS A 13 7.06 -4.69 2.45
N GLY A 14 6.91 -3.43 2.91
CA GLY A 14 7.30 -2.23 2.18
C GLY A 14 6.32 -1.83 1.09
N TYR A 15 5.05 -2.24 1.17
CA TYR A 15 4.05 -1.91 0.16
C TYR A 15 2.93 -1.00 0.71
N THR A 16 2.49 -0.07 -0.13
CA THR A 16 1.36 0.84 0.11
C THR A 16 0.36 0.79 -1.03
N LEU A 17 -0.92 1.00 -0.74
CA LEU A 17 -1.94 1.11 -1.79
C LEU A 17 -1.78 2.48 -2.47
N SER A 18 -1.51 2.49 -3.78
CA SER A 18 -1.22 3.75 -4.50
C SER A 18 -2.47 4.62 -4.66
N PHE A 19 -3.61 4.00 -4.92
CA PHE A 19 -4.85 4.72 -5.21
C PHE A 19 -5.97 4.29 -4.25
N PRO A 20 -5.89 4.69 -2.97
CA PRO A 20 -6.98 4.48 -2.02
C PRO A 20 -8.21 5.31 -2.41
N ARG A 21 -9.34 5.02 -1.75
CA ARG A 21 -10.52 5.86 -1.88
C ARG A 21 -10.20 7.28 -1.42
N ASN A 22 -10.67 8.27 -2.18
CA ASN A 22 -10.43 9.68 -1.89
C ASN A 22 -8.93 10.04 -1.87
N ASN A 23 -8.12 9.38 -2.69
CA ASN A 23 -6.73 9.80 -2.88
C ASN A 23 -6.70 11.24 -3.43
N PRO A 24 -5.77 12.08 -2.98
CA PRO A 24 -5.71 13.49 -3.37
C PRO A 24 -5.28 13.70 -4.83
N GLU A 25 -4.72 12.69 -5.48
CA GLU A 25 -4.24 12.72 -6.87
C GLU A 25 -5.39 12.65 -7.89
N GLY A 26 -6.61 12.31 -7.45
CA GLY A 26 -7.80 12.27 -8.30
C GLY A 26 -7.90 11.01 -9.16
N TYR A 27 -7.07 10.00 -8.92
CA TYR A 27 -7.20 8.70 -9.58
C TYR A 27 -8.40 7.92 -9.03
N LEU A 28 -8.92 6.99 -9.85
CA LEU A 28 -9.95 6.06 -9.38
C LEU A 28 -9.38 5.13 -8.31
N TYR A 29 -10.29 4.58 -7.49
CA TYR A 29 -9.91 3.57 -6.50
C TYR A 29 -9.46 2.28 -7.18
N GLU A 30 -8.20 1.89 -6.95
CA GLU A 30 -7.59 0.69 -7.55
C GLU A 30 -7.10 -0.29 -6.47
N PRO A 31 -7.94 -1.22 -5.97
CA PRO A 31 -7.56 -2.17 -4.91
C PRO A 31 -6.45 -3.16 -5.29
N TRP A 32 -6.03 -3.18 -6.56
CA TRP A 32 -4.97 -4.03 -7.08
C TRP A 32 -3.62 -3.31 -7.19
N HIS A 33 -3.55 -1.98 -7.05
CA HIS A 33 -2.34 -1.20 -7.34
C HIS A 33 -1.54 -0.91 -6.06
N TRP A 34 -0.42 -1.63 -5.90
CA TRP A 34 0.45 -1.53 -4.72
C TRP A 34 1.83 -1.01 -5.14
N CYS A 35 2.32 0.02 -4.45
CA CYS A 35 3.64 0.60 -4.65
C CYS A 35 4.62 0.01 -3.64
N PHE A 36 5.84 -0.31 -4.07
CA PHE A 36 6.93 -0.68 -3.18
C PHE A 36 7.73 0.56 -2.77
N GLU A 37 7.84 0.80 -1.47
CA GLU A 37 8.52 1.94 -0.85
C GLU A 37 9.69 1.43 0.01
N ARG A 38 10.90 1.47 -0.55
CA ARG A 38 12.10 0.95 0.12
C ARG A 38 12.40 1.65 1.44
N ASP A 39 12.24 2.97 1.49
CA ASP A 39 12.56 3.75 2.69
C ASP A 39 11.59 3.44 3.83
N ARG A 40 10.32 3.16 3.49
CA ARG A 40 9.30 2.74 4.45
C ARG A 40 9.59 1.38 5.05
N LEU A 41 10.04 0.42 4.23
CA LEU A 41 10.46 -0.90 4.72
C LEU A 41 11.59 -0.78 5.76
N LEU A 42 12.54 0.12 5.53
CA LEU A 42 13.65 0.33 6.46
C LEU A 42 13.20 1.05 7.74
N ALA A 43 12.29 2.02 7.63
CA ALA A 43 11.77 2.76 8.78
C ALA A 43 10.91 1.92 9.75
N GLU A 44 10.24 0.86 9.27
CA GLU A 44 9.43 -0.04 10.10
C GLU A 44 10.26 -1.19 10.72
N ALA A 45 11.55 -1.30 10.38
CA ALA A 45 12.46 -2.37 10.87
C ALA A 45 13.31 -1.97 12.10
N ASP A 46 13.28 -0.69 12.46
CA ASP A 46 13.95 -0.09 13.64
C ASP A 46 12.96 0.09 14.80
#